data_AF-A0A835JCZ5-F1
#
_entry.id   AF-A0A835JCZ5-F1
#
_cell.length_a   1.000
_cell.length_b   1.000
_cell.length_c   1.000
_cell.angle_alpha   90.00
_cell.angle_beta   90.00
_cell.angle_gamma   90.00
#
_symmetry.space_group_name_H-M   'P 1'
#
loop_
_entity.id
_entity.type
_entity.pdbx_description
1 polymer ?
#
loop_
_entity_poly.entity_id
_entity_poly.type
_entity_poly.pdbx_seq_one_letter_code
_entity_poly.pdbx_strand_id
1 'polypeptide(L)'
;MPKSKRNRPGISLFPISKDIEGLLLLDKMYLNYVDKKSVFTLSKTKKKGREHKESIVTSIRDAVEKYSSIYVFSFENMRNLKFKEFREQHKSTSRFFLGSNKVMQVSLGRSAADEVRPGLHKVSKLLRGDAGLFLTNLPREEVERLFNEYEEYDFARTGTTATETVELKEGPLEQFTHEMEPFLRKQGMPVRLNKGVIELVSDFVVSEEGKPLSPESARILRLLDTKMATFKLHLICRWSPEDFELYREGLDDSDVESA
;
A
#
# COMPACT_ATOMS: atom_id res chain seq x y z
N MET A 1 51.90 -21.81 -56.52
CA MET A 1 51.64 -20.37 -56.24
C MET A 1 51.75 -20.11 -54.75
N PRO A 2 52.79 -19.40 -54.27
CA PRO A 2 52.85 -18.86 -52.91
C PRO A 2 52.66 -17.32 -52.86
N LYS A 3 52.37 -16.84 -51.64
CA LYS A 3 51.89 -15.52 -51.19
C LYS A 3 52.89 -14.34 -51.34
N SER A 4 52.41 -13.13 -50.98
CA SER A 4 53.13 -11.95 -50.44
C SER A 4 53.30 -10.80 -51.45
N LYS A 5 53.06 -9.50 -51.21
CA LYS A 5 53.03 -8.65 -50.00
C LYS A 5 51.98 -7.53 -50.19
N ARG A 6 51.14 -7.24 -49.19
CA ARG A 6 50.45 -5.93 -49.09
C ARG A 6 51.38 -4.96 -48.37
N ASN A 7 51.74 -3.88 -49.04
CA ASN A 7 52.54 -2.80 -48.48
C ASN A 7 51.62 -1.80 -47.77
N ARG A 8 51.96 -1.41 -46.54
CA ARG A 8 51.27 -0.39 -45.73
C ARG A 8 51.74 1.02 -46.14
N PRO A 9 50.91 2.05 -46.02
CA PRO A 9 51.36 3.39 -45.65
C PRO A 9 51.11 3.64 -44.15
N GLY A 10 51.99 4.44 -43.55
CA GLY A 10 52.27 4.50 -42.12
C GLY A 10 51.18 5.07 -41.23
N ILE A 11 51.13 4.55 -40.01
CA ILE A 11 50.46 5.20 -38.88
C ILE A 11 51.42 6.30 -38.41
N SER A 12 51.11 7.57 -38.71
CA SER A 12 51.74 8.68 -38.01
C SER A 12 51.21 8.69 -36.58
N LEU A 13 52.11 8.47 -35.61
CA LEU A 13 51.84 8.73 -34.20
C LEU A 13 51.69 10.24 -34.02
N PHE A 14 50.45 10.70 -33.81
CA PHE A 14 50.20 12.03 -33.24
C PHE A 14 50.31 11.96 -31.71
N PRO A 15 50.81 13.02 -31.06
CA PRO A 15 51.20 13.00 -29.66
C PRO A 15 49.97 12.90 -28.74
N ILE A 16 50.11 12.10 -27.68
CA ILE A 16 49.16 12.03 -26.57
C ILE A 16 49.26 13.34 -25.78
N SER A 17 48.53 14.37 -26.21
CA SER A 17 48.13 15.46 -25.34
C SER A 17 47.05 14.93 -24.40
N LYS A 18 47.36 14.86 -23.10
CA LYS A 18 46.41 14.51 -22.05
C LYS A 18 45.46 15.68 -21.82
N ASP A 19 44.41 15.80 -22.64
CA ASP A 19 43.26 16.63 -22.30
C ASP A 19 42.41 15.92 -21.25
N ILE A 20 42.84 16.06 -19.99
CA ILE A 20 42.13 15.57 -18.79
C ILE A 20 40.70 16.14 -18.75
N GLU A 21 40.49 17.34 -19.27
CA GLU A 21 39.16 17.95 -19.40
C GLU A 21 38.26 17.19 -20.38
N GLY A 22 38.79 16.69 -21.49
CA GLY A 22 38.04 15.91 -22.48
C GLY A 22 37.58 14.55 -21.93
N LEU A 23 38.45 13.89 -21.15
CA LEU A 23 38.12 12.64 -20.45
C LEU A 23 37.09 12.87 -19.33
N LEU A 24 37.19 13.95 -18.56
CA LEU A 24 36.19 14.33 -17.55
C LEU A 24 34.84 14.70 -18.18
N LEU A 25 34.84 15.30 -19.37
CA LEU A 25 33.62 15.62 -20.11
C LEU A 25 32.94 14.35 -20.64
N LEU A 26 33.72 13.40 -21.14
CA LEU A 26 33.24 12.08 -21.57
C LEU A 26 32.66 11.28 -20.40
N ASP A 27 33.32 11.26 -19.24
CA ASP A 27 32.81 10.59 -18.04
C ASP A 27 31.53 11.24 -17.50
N LYS A 28 31.45 12.59 -17.50
CA LYS A 28 30.22 13.31 -17.13
C LYS A 28 29.09 13.08 -18.13
N MET A 29 29.38 12.96 -19.43
CA MET A 29 28.40 12.57 -20.44
C MET A 29 27.95 11.12 -20.26
N TYR A 30 28.87 10.21 -19.93
CA TYR A 30 28.56 8.80 -19.71
C TYR A 30 27.72 8.60 -18.44
N LEU A 31 28.05 9.28 -17.34
CA LEU A 31 27.24 9.31 -16.12
C LEU A 31 25.84 9.89 -16.38
N ASN A 32 25.72 11.00 -17.10
CA ASN A 32 24.42 11.56 -17.49
C ASN A 32 23.63 10.63 -18.42
N TYR A 33 24.29 9.86 -19.29
CA TYR A 33 23.64 8.91 -20.19
C TYR A 33 23.12 7.67 -19.44
N VAL A 34 23.88 7.18 -18.45
CA VAL A 34 23.47 6.06 -17.60
C VAL A 34 22.33 6.45 -16.65
N ASP A 35 22.31 7.68 -16.15
CA ASP A 35 21.24 8.18 -15.24
C ASP A 35 19.91 8.48 -15.95
N LYS A 36 19.90 8.57 -17.29
CA LYS A 36 18.70 8.91 -18.10
C LYS A 36 18.11 7.75 -18.89
N LYS A 37 18.46 6.51 -18.56
CA LYS A 37 17.72 5.35 -19.10
C LYS A 37 16.46 5.10 -18.27
N SER A 38 15.55 6.07 -18.27
CA SER A 38 14.21 5.86 -17.71
C SER A 38 13.55 4.73 -18.48
N VAL A 39 13.33 3.60 -17.81
CA VAL A 39 12.54 2.49 -18.33
C VAL A 39 11.12 3.02 -18.57
N PHE A 40 10.85 3.48 -19.79
CA PHE A 40 9.53 3.97 -20.17
C PHE A 40 8.60 2.77 -20.31
N THR A 41 7.74 2.58 -19.31
CA THR A 41 6.71 1.54 -19.34
C THR A 41 5.65 1.91 -20.38
N LEU A 42 5.38 1.03 -21.36
CA LEU A 42 4.35 1.20 -22.40
C LEU A 42 2.90 1.15 -21.88
N SER A 43 2.68 1.30 -20.58
CA SER A 43 1.35 1.29 -19.98
C SER A 43 0.54 2.49 -20.48
N LYS A 44 -0.64 2.24 -21.05
CA LYS A 44 -1.61 3.25 -21.49
C LYS A 44 -2.34 3.94 -20.34
N THR A 45 -1.66 4.22 -19.24
CA THR A 45 -2.27 4.81 -18.05
C THR A 45 -1.88 6.28 -17.94
N LYS A 46 -2.82 7.18 -18.22
CA LYS A 46 -2.61 8.62 -18.01
C LYS A 46 -2.46 8.89 -16.51
N LYS A 47 -1.49 9.73 -16.14
CA LYS A 47 -1.30 10.16 -14.75
C LYS A 47 -2.57 10.89 -14.28
N LYS A 48 -3.08 10.52 -13.10
CA LYS A 48 -4.20 11.22 -12.48
C LYS A 48 -3.73 12.60 -12.03
N GLY A 49 -4.22 13.64 -12.71
CA GLY A 49 -3.84 15.03 -12.50
C GLY A 49 -4.76 15.77 -11.52
N ARG A 50 -4.66 17.10 -11.57
CA ARG A 50 -5.47 18.04 -10.77
C ARG A 50 -6.98 17.82 -10.94
N GLU A 51 -7.41 17.56 -12.17
CA GLU A 51 -8.83 17.30 -12.53
C GLU A 51 -9.44 16.14 -11.72
N HIS A 52 -8.67 15.07 -11.47
CA HIS A 52 -9.18 13.95 -10.68
C HIS A 52 -9.40 14.34 -9.22
N LYS A 53 -8.52 15.18 -8.66
CA LYS A 53 -8.69 15.69 -7.29
C LYS A 53 -9.89 16.62 -7.20
N GLU A 54 -10.08 17.48 -8.20
CA GLU A 54 -11.26 18.36 -8.28
C GLU A 54 -12.56 17.55 -8.37
N SER A 55 -12.59 16.51 -9.20
CA SER A 55 -13.74 15.60 -9.30
C SER A 55 -14.06 14.92 -7.97
N ILE A 56 -13.06 14.52 -7.18
CA ILE A 56 -13.27 13.98 -5.83
C ILE A 56 -13.88 15.04 -4.91
N VAL A 57 -13.38 16.28 -4.96
CA VAL A 57 -13.91 17.39 -4.14
C VAL A 57 -15.39 17.64 -4.46
N THR A 58 -15.74 17.75 -5.74
CA THR A 58 -17.14 17.91 -6.17
C THR A 58 -17.99 16.75 -5.70
N SER A 59 -17.54 15.51 -5.92
CA SER A 59 -18.28 14.32 -5.53
C SER A 59 -18.55 14.24 -4.01
N ILE A 60 -17.60 14.69 -3.19
CA ILE A 60 -17.78 14.74 -1.74
C ILE A 60 -18.81 15.80 -1.37
N ARG A 61 -18.74 17.00 -1.96
CA ARG A 61 -19.71 18.08 -1.70
C ARG A 61 -21.13 17.67 -2.08
N ASP A 62 -21.32 17.07 -3.25
CA ASP A 62 -22.62 16.55 -3.68
C ASP A 62 -23.14 15.47 -2.71
N ALA A 63 -22.24 14.62 -2.18
CA ALA A 63 -22.61 13.60 -1.21
C ALA A 63 -22.95 14.21 0.16
N VAL A 64 -22.25 15.25 0.61
CA VAL A 64 -22.58 15.99 1.84
C VAL A 64 -24.01 16.54 1.76
N GLU A 65 -24.43 17.02 0.59
CA GLU A 65 -25.79 17.50 0.39
C GLU A 65 -26.83 16.37 0.44
N LYS A 66 -26.52 15.23 -0.20
CA LYS A 66 -27.43 14.09 -0.38
C LYS A 66 -27.64 13.23 0.87
N TYR A 67 -26.63 13.13 1.74
CA TYR A 67 -26.64 12.22 2.88
C TYR A 67 -26.87 12.97 4.20
N SER A 68 -27.54 12.30 5.14
CA SER A 68 -27.91 12.89 6.44
C SER A 68 -26.76 12.85 7.46
N SER A 69 -25.92 11.81 7.40
CA SER A 69 -24.83 11.60 8.36
C SER A 69 -23.50 11.38 7.65
N ILE A 70 -22.41 11.81 8.31
CA ILE A 70 -21.04 11.65 7.84
C ILE A 70 -20.22 11.00 8.95
N TYR A 71 -19.47 9.96 8.59
CA TYR A 71 -18.57 9.26 9.49
C TYR A 71 -17.14 9.37 8.99
N VAL A 72 -16.21 9.49 9.93
CA VAL A 72 -14.79 9.23 9.68
C VAL A 72 -14.49 7.85 10.20
N PHE A 73 -13.79 7.05 9.40
CA PHE A 73 -13.31 5.73 9.81
C PHE A 73 -11.84 5.59 9.51
N SER A 74 -11.12 4.85 10.34
CA SER A 74 -9.80 4.32 10.01
C SER A 74 -9.90 2.88 9.52
N PHE A 75 -8.87 2.42 8.82
CA PHE A 75 -8.79 1.06 8.34
C PHE A 75 -7.38 0.49 8.53
N GLU A 76 -7.30 -0.82 8.73
CA GLU A 76 -6.04 -1.54 8.87
C GLU A 76 -5.97 -2.65 7.81
N ASN A 77 -4.78 -2.91 7.25
CA ASN A 77 -4.57 -4.01 6.29
C ASN A 77 -5.52 -4.04 5.07
N MET A 78 -6.05 -2.89 4.64
CA MET A 78 -7.04 -2.82 3.57
C MET A 78 -6.56 -3.41 2.24
N ARG A 79 -7.48 -4.12 1.56
CA ARG A 79 -7.31 -4.58 0.17
C ARG A 79 -8.33 -3.94 -0.76
N ASN A 80 -7.84 -3.39 -1.88
CA ASN A 80 -8.67 -2.73 -2.88
C ASN A 80 -9.82 -3.59 -3.41
N LEU A 81 -9.60 -4.90 -3.59
CA LEU A 81 -10.63 -5.82 -4.10
C LEU A 81 -11.77 -5.97 -3.09
N LYS A 82 -11.43 -6.38 -1.87
CA LYS A 82 -12.39 -6.57 -0.76
C LYS A 82 -13.16 -5.31 -0.44
N PHE A 83 -12.46 -4.18 -0.40
CA PHE A 83 -13.12 -2.91 -0.13
C PHE A 83 -14.01 -2.44 -1.30
N LYS A 84 -13.68 -2.79 -2.55
CA LYS A 84 -14.56 -2.52 -3.70
C LYS A 84 -15.85 -3.32 -3.60
N GLU A 85 -15.79 -4.58 -3.18
CA GLU A 85 -16.96 -5.43 -2.95
C GLU A 85 -17.84 -4.83 -1.83
N PHE A 86 -17.22 -4.48 -0.70
CA PHE A 86 -17.91 -3.83 0.43
C PHE A 86 -18.60 -2.51 0.02
N ARG A 87 -17.92 -1.68 -0.79
CA ARG A 87 -18.49 -0.45 -1.34
C ARG A 87 -19.68 -0.70 -2.26
N GLU A 88 -19.64 -1.74 -3.09
CA GLU A 88 -20.71 -2.03 -4.04
C GLU A 88 -21.97 -2.52 -3.31
N GLN A 89 -21.81 -3.33 -2.27
CA GLN A 89 -22.92 -3.79 -1.41
C GLN A 89 -23.72 -2.62 -0.79
N HIS A 90 -23.05 -1.51 -0.46
CA HIS A 90 -23.64 -0.38 0.26
C HIS A 90 -23.91 0.84 -0.63
N LYS A 91 -23.79 0.70 -1.94
CA LYS A 91 -23.82 1.81 -2.91
C LYS A 91 -25.17 2.51 -3.04
N SER A 92 -26.25 1.79 -2.76
CA SER A 92 -27.62 2.31 -2.81
C SER A 92 -27.90 3.27 -1.64
N THR A 93 -27.44 2.92 -0.44
CA THR A 93 -27.72 3.65 0.80
C THR A 93 -26.61 4.59 1.23
N SER A 94 -25.39 4.38 0.75
CA SER A 94 -24.19 5.01 1.30
C SER A 94 -23.11 5.27 0.24
N ARG A 95 -22.12 6.10 0.61
CA ARG A 95 -20.93 6.39 -0.19
C ARG A 95 -19.68 6.42 0.67
N PHE A 96 -18.66 5.70 0.20
CA PHE A 96 -17.33 5.72 0.78
C PHE A 96 -16.39 6.56 -0.07
N PHE A 97 -15.63 7.43 0.57
CA PHE A 97 -14.52 8.15 -0.04
C PHE A 97 -13.21 7.75 0.63
N LEU A 98 -12.24 7.39 -0.21
CA LEU A 98 -10.85 7.21 0.18
C LEU A 98 -10.00 8.02 -0.78
N GLY A 99 -8.99 8.70 -0.24
CA GLY A 99 -8.10 9.54 -1.02
C GLY A 99 -7.12 10.26 -0.12
N SER A 100 -6.50 11.32 -0.64
CA SER A 100 -5.66 12.17 0.19
C SER A 100 -6.52 12.85 1.26
N ASN A 101 -6.15 12.67 2.54
CA ASN A 101 -6.81 13.33 3.66
C ASN A 101 -6.94 14.84 3.44
N LYS A 102 -5.91 15.47 2.85
CA LYS A 102 -5.91 16.89 2.56
C LYS A 102 -6.98 17.32 1.55
N VAL A 103 -7.30 16.45 0.58
CA VAL A 103 -8.36 16.70 -0.40
C VAL A 103 -9.72 16.57 0.28
N MET A 104 -9.92 15.53 1.10
CA MET A 104 -11.16 15.31 1.86
C MET A 104 -11.44 16.43 2.87
N GLN A 105 -10.41 16.92 3.56
CA GLN A 105 -10.50 18.09 4.45
C GLN A 105 -10.91 19.37 3.71
N VAL A 106 -10.41 19.57 2.48
CA VAL A 106 -10.80 20.74 1.66
C VAL A 106 -12.23 20.64 1.17
N SER A 107 -12.71 19.43 0.87
CA SER A 107 -14.10 19.27 0.43
C SER A 107 -15.12 19.55 1.53
N LEU A 108 -14.80 19.24 2.79
CA LEU A 108 -15.68 19.50 3.94
C LEU A 108 -15.55 20.93 4.48
N GLY A 109 -14.34 21.50 4.43
CA GLY A 109 -13.98 22.78 5.03
C GLY A 109 -12.97 22.59 6.16
N ARG A 110 -11.95 23.45 6.22
CA ARG A 110 -10.88 23.38 7.25
C ARG A 110 -11.14 24.26 8.46
N SER A 111 -12.00 25.25 8.30
CA SER A 111 -12.35 26.28 9.28
C SER A 111 -13.87 26.41 9.33
N ALA A 112 -14.40 27.01 10.38
CA ALA A 112 -15.83 27.33 10.47
C ALA A 112 -16.28 28.34 9.40
N ALA A 113 -15.36 29.12 8.82
CA ALA A 113 -15.69 30.07 7.76
C ALA A 113 -15.84 29.42 6.38
N ASP A 114 -15.15 28.29 6.14
CA ASP A 114 -15.09 27.62 4.85
C ASP A 114 -15.88 26.29 4.82
N GLU A 115 -16.65 26.00 5.88
CA GLU A 115 -17.36 24.73 5.98
C GLU A 115 -18.64 24.68 5.15
N VAL A 116 -18.87 23.53 4.52
CA VAL A 116 -20.05 23.31 3.67
C VAL A 116 -21.33 23.27 4.50
N ARG A 117 -21.23 22.74 5.73
CA ARG A 117 -22.31 22.72 6.73
C ARG A 117 -21.72 22.97 8.12
N PRO A 118 -22.51 23.56 9.03
CA PRO A 118 -22.07 23.83 10.39
C PRO A 118 -21.44 22.62 11.09
N GLY A 119 -20.24 22.78 11.65
CA GLY A 119 -19.54 21.75 12.42
C GLY A 119 -18.73 20.73 11.61
N LEU A 120 -18.73 20.78 10.27
CA LEU A 120 -17.92 19.87 9.44
C LEU A 120 -16.42 20.11 9.56
N HIS A 121 -15.99 21.31 9.95
CA HIS A 121 -14.57 21.56 10.23
C HIS A 121 -14.01 20.63 11.33
N LYS A 122 -14.85 20.17 12.28
CA LYS A 122 -14.47 19.19 13.31
C LYS A 122 -14.16 17.82 12.69
N VAL A 123 -14.99 17.36 11.76
CA VAL A 123 -14.79 16.12 10.99
C VAL A 123 -13.48 16.17 10.21
N SER A 124 -13.18 17.31 9.58
CA SER A 124 -11.94 17.52 8.84
C SER A 124 -10.69 17.34 9.71
N LYS A 125 -10.70 17.82 10.97
CA LYS A 125 -9.54 17.71 11.87
C LYS A 125 -9.15 16.26 12.18
N LEU A 126 -10.12 15.34 12.14
CA LEU A 126 -9.96 13.92 12.46
C LEU A 126 -9.54 13.05 11.27
N LEU A 127 -9.53 13.59 10.05
CA LEU A 127 -9.00 12.90 8.87
C LEU A 127 -7.47 12.86 8.89
N ARG A 128 -6.90 11.90 9.63
CA ARG A 128 -5.45 11.68 9.78
C ARG A 128 -5.10 10.21 9.55
N GLY A 129 -3.88 9.93 9.08
CA GLY A 129 -3.41 8.56 8.81
C GLY A 129 -4.23 7.83 7.74
N ASP A 130 -4.42 6.53 7.95
CA ASP A 130 -5.23 5.66 7.10
C ASP A 130 -6.72 5.84 7.43
N ALA A 131 -7.30 6.93 6.93
CA ALA A 131 -8.68 7.32 7.20
C ALA A 131 -9.50 7.54 5.92
N GLY A 132 -10.82 7.43 6.07
CA GLY A 132 -11.81 7.59 5.02
C GLY A 132 -13.07 8.28 5.50
N LEU A 133 -13.89 8.71 4.54
CA LEU A 133 -15.23 9.24 4.80
C LEU A 133 -16.29 8.23 4.39
N PHE A 134 -17.31 8.09 5.22
CA PHE A 134 -18.49 7.30 4.95
C PHE A 134 -19.73 8.16 5.14
N LEU A 135 -20.43 8.45 4.04
CA LEU A 135 -21.65 9.26 4.04
C LEU A 135 -22.83 8.34 3.81
N THR A 136 -23.86 8.45 4.65
CA THR A 136 -24.96 7.50 4.64
C THR A 136 -26.26 8.10 5.16
N ASN A 137 -27.37 7.47 4.76
CA ASN A 137 -28.70 7.69 5.32
C ASN A 137 -29.14 6.57 6.27
N LEU A 138 -28.25 5.61 6.55
CA LEU A 138 -28.52 4.54 7.50
C LEU A 138 -28.60 5.08 8.94
N PRO A 139 -29.42 4.47 9.80
CA PRO A 139 -29.46 4.83 11.22
C PRO A 139 -28.13 4.46 11.89
N ARG A 140 -27.84 5.13 13.00
CA ARG A 140 -26.59 5.02 13.74
C ARG A 140 -26.23 3.58 14.08
N GLU A 141 -27.18 2.85 14.65
CA GLU A 141 -27.00 1.49 15.16
C GLU A 141 -26.64 0.51 14.03
N GLU A 142 -27.21 0.75 12.84
CA GLU A 142 -26.92 -0.03 11.64
C GLU A 142 -25.48 0.19 11.16
N VAL A 143 -25.00 1.44 11.23
CA VAL A 143 -23.62 1.78 10.84
C VAL A 143 -22.62 1.18 11.82
N GLU A 144 -22.87 1.29 13.12
CA GLU A 144 -22.02 0.69 14.15
C GLU A 144 -21.93 -0.82 13.99
N ARG A 145 -23.08 -1.48 13.78
CA ARG A 145 -23.12 -2.92 13.53
C ARG A 145 -22.34 -3.29 12.26
N LEU A 146 -22.56 -2.56 11.17
CA LEU A 146 -21.89 -2.79 9.89
C LEU A 146 -20.36 -2.73 10.01
N PHE A 147 -19.82 -1.75 10.74
CA PHE A 147 -18.39 -1.58 10.91
C PHE A 147 -17.79 -2.58 11.89
N ASN A 148 -18.52 -2.96 12.95
CA ASN A 148 -18.06 -3.92 13.94
C ASN A 148 -18.08 -5.38 13.42
N GLU A 149 -19.05 -5.73 12.58
CA GLU A 149 -19.16 -7.07 11.99
C GLU A 149 -18.22 -7.28 10.79
N TYR A 150 -17.74 -6.19 10.17
CA TYR A 150 -16.89 -6.30 9.00
C TYR A 150 -15.45 -6.66 9.37
N GLU A 151 -15.12 -7.94 9.18
CA GLU A 151 -13.80 -8.50 9.41
C GLU A 151 -13.41 -9.44 8.27
N GLU A 152 -12.29 -9.16 7.60
CA GLU A 152 -11.80 -9.99 6.49
C GLU A 152 -10.34 -10.40 6.71
N TYR A 153 -10.09 -11.71 6.68
CA TYR A 153 -8.76 -12.28 6.87
C TYR A 153 -7.98 -12.31 5.55
N ASP A 154 -6.70 -11.95 5.63
CA ASP A 154 -5.80 -11.91 4.50
C ASP A 154 -4.36 -12.26 4.88
N PHE A 155 -3.53 -12.51 3.87
CA PHE A 155 -2.12 -12.80 4.05
C PHE A 155 -1.37 -11.57 4.51
N ALA A 156 -0.60 -11.74 5.58
CA ALA A 156 0.24 -10.68 6.12
C ALA A 156 1.36 -10.31 5.15
N ARG A 157 1.77 -9.04 5.21
CA ARG A 157 2.84 -8.48 4.39
C ARG A 157 4.11 -8.35 5.22
N THR A 158 5.23 -8.19 4.54
CA THR A 158 6.48 -7.76 5.17
C THR A 158 6.26 -6.56 6.08
N GLY A 159 6.82 -6.63 7.29
CA GLY A 159 6.70 -5.58 8.32
C GLY A 159 5.42 -5.64 9.15
N THR A 160 4.43 -6.45 8.77
CA THR A 160 3.24 -6.70 9.62
C THR A 160 3.68 -7.46 10.86
N THR A 161 3.20 -7.07 12.04
CA THR A 161 3.43 -7.83 13.26
C THR A 161 2.70 -9.16 13.20
N ALA A 162 3.40 -10.27 13.43
CA ALA A 162 2.79 -11.59 13.45
C ALA A 162 1.84 -11.73 14.64
N THR A 163 0.64 -12.24 14.39
CA THR A 163 -0.39 -12.47 15.42
C THR A 163 -0.21 -13.77 16.18
N GLU A 164 0.58 -14.69 15.63
CA GLU A 164 0.86 -16.00 16.23
C GLU A 164 2.24 -16.49 15.80
N THR A 165 2.79 -17.43 16.57
CA THR A 165 4.04 -18.12 16.23
C THR A 165 3.75 -19.31 15.34
N VAL A 166 4.35 -19.35 14.15
CA VAL A 166 4.23 -20.48 13.22
C VAL A 166 5.57 -21.18 13.12
N GLU A 167 5.59 -22.44 13.54
CA GLU A 167 6.73 -23.33 13.50
C GLU A 167 6.40 -24.57 12.69
N LEU A 168 7.31 -24.97 11.81
CA LEU A 168 7.24 -26.21 11.05
C LEU A 168 8.22 -27.21 11.65
N LYS A 169 7.75 -28.43 11.91
CA LYS A 169 8.57 -29.51 12.44
C LYS A 169 9.33 -30.23 11.33
N GLU A 170 10.49 -30.77 11.67
CA GLU A 170 11.27 -31.66 10.80
C GLU A 170 10.38 -32.77 10.22
N GLY A 171 10.52 -33.05 8.92
CA GLY A 171 9.74 -34.07 8.24
C GLY A 171 9.24 -33.68 6.83
N PRO A 172 8.44 -34.54 6.20
CA PRO A 172 7.92 -34.31 4.85
C PRO A 172 6.90 -33.15 4.82
N LEU A 173 7.04 -32.28 3.82
CA LEU A 173 6.13 -31.17 3.51
C LEU A 173 5.29 -31.52 2.28
N GLU A 174 4.33 -32.43 2.46
CA GLU A 174 3.47 -32.95 1.39
C GLU A 174 2.57 -31.89 0.75
N GLN A 175 2.35 -30.76 1.43
CA GLN A 175 1.58 -29.63 0.92
C GLN A 175 2.28 -28.88 -0.22
N PHE A 176 3.58 -29.10 -0.44
CA PHE A 176 4.36 -28.41 -1.48
C PHE A 176 4.72 -29.32 -2.64
N THR A 177 4.66 -28.79 -3.86
CA THR A 177 5.10 -29.51 -5.06
C THR A 177 6.62 -29.51 -5.14
N HIS A 178 7.22 -30.57 -5.68
CA HIS A 178 8.68 -30.72 -5.81
C HIS A 178 9.37 -29.56 -6.54
N GLU A 179 8.67 -28.89 -7.47
CA GLU A 179 9.16 -27.71 -8.19
C GLU A 179 9.39 -26.49 -7.29
N MET A 180 8.74 -26.43 -6.12
CA MET A 180 8.87 -25.34 -5.16
C MET A 180 10.14 -25.44 -4.31
N GLU A 181 10.84 -26.57 -4.31
CA GLU A 181 12.01 -26.79 -3.46
C GLU A 181 13.08 -25.69 -3.60
N PRO A 182 13.50 -25.27 -4.81
CA PRO A 182 14.48 -24.19 -4.95
C PRO A 182 13.97 -22.85 -4.42
N PHE A 183 12.65 -22.61 -4.52
CA PHE A 183 12.02 -21.39 -4.01
C PHE A 183 11.99 -21.38 -2.48
N LEU A 184 11.59 -22.48 -1.83
CA LEU A 184 11.54 -22.63 -0.38
C LEU A 184 12.94 -22.50 0.23
N ARG A 185 13.94 -23.16 -0.38
CA ARG A 185 15.35 -23.02 0.02
C ARG A 185 15.82 -21.57 -0.06
N LYS A 186 15.41 -20.83 -1.11
CA LYS A 186 15.72 -19.40 -1.26
C LYS A 186 15.04 -18.52 -0.21
N GLN A 187 13.90 -18.95 0.35
CA GLN A 187 13.27 -18.27 1.49
C GLN A 187 13.94 -18.61 2.84
N GLY A 188 15.03 -19.37 2.83
CA GLY A 188 15.78 -19.73 4.04
C GLY A 188 15.29 -20.99 4.74
N MET A 189 14.31 -21.72 4.18
CA MET A 189 13.88 -22.98 4.76
C MET A 189 14.95 -24.07 4.56
N PRO A 190 15.32 -24.82 5.61
CA PRO A 190 16.25 -25.94 5.51
C PRO A 190 15.56 -27.15 4.88
N VAL A 191 15.36 -27.13 3.56
CA VAL A 191 14.66 -28.19 2.82
C VAL A 191 15.60 -29.04 1.96
N ARG A 192 15.20 -30.29 1.73
CA ARG A 192 15.83 -31.25 0.82
C ARG A 192 14.77 -31.96 0.00
N LEU A 193 15.09 -32.35 -1.23
CA LEU A 193 14.26 -33.23 -2.03
C LEU A 193 14.64 -34.70 -1.76
N ASN A 194 13.72 -35.50 -1.25
CA ASN A 194 13.89 -36.93 -1.01
C ASN A 194 12.84 -37.72 -1.81
N LYS A 195 13.29 -38.47 -2.83
CA LYS A 195 12.42 -39.28 -3.71
C LYS A 195 11.20 -38.51 -4.29
N GLY A 196 11.38 -37.22 -4.58
CA GLY A 196 10.32 -36.36 -5.14
C GLY A 196 9.43 -35.68 -4.10
N VAL A 197 9.63 -35.94 -2.80
CA VAL A 197 8.95 -35.25 -1.69
C VAL A 197 9.91 -34.22 -1.10
N ILE A 198 9.40 -33.02 -0.79
CA ILE A 198 10.17 -31.99 -0.09
C ILE A 198 10.15 -32.35 1.40
N GLU A 199 11.32 -32.45 2.02
CA GLU A 199 11.48 -32.71 3.45
C GLU A 199 12.19 -31.53 4.10
N LEU A 200 11.69 -31.09 5.24
CA LEU A 200 12.36 -30.16 6.13
C LEU A 200 13.41 -30.93 6.93
N VAL A 201 14.65 -30.46 6.92
CA VAL A 201 15.84 -31.12 7.52
C VAL A 201 15.97 -30.84 9.02
N SER A 202 15.32 -29.79 9.51
CA SER A 202 15.27 -29.43 10.93
C SER A 202 14.05 -28.53 11.18
N ASP A 203 13.57 -28.46 12.42
CA ASP A 203 12.54 -27.50 12.82
C ASP A 203 12.86 -26.08 12.31
N PHE A 204 11.84 -25.38 11.84
CA PHE A 204 11.97 -24.05 11.25
C PHE A 204 10.84 -23.13 11.73
N VAL A 205 11.22 -22.06 12.41
CA VAL A 205 10.29 -21.01 12.84
C VAL A 205 10.07 -20.04 11.68
N VAL A 206 8.85 -20.01 11.16
CA VAL A 206 8.46 -19.13 10.05
C VAL A 206 8.23 -17.72 10.57
N SER A 207 7.52 -17.58 11.68
CA SER A 207 7.23 -16.30 12.33
C SER A 207 7.10 -16.49 13.84
N GLU A 208 7.39 -15.44 14.59
CA GLU A 208 7.18 -15.38 16.04
C GLU A 208 6.16 -14.29 16.36
N GLU A 209 5.24 -14.61 17.26
CA GLU A 209 4.21 -13.67 17.73
C GLU A 209 4.83 -12.35 18.23
N GLY A 210 4.23 -11.23 17.85
CA GLY A 210 4.68 -9.90 18.26
C GLY A 210 5.89 -9.35 17.49
N LYS A 211 6.51 -10.13 16.58
CA LYS A 211 7.63 -9.66 15.75
C LYS A 211 7.17 -9.26 14.34
N PRO A 212 7.81 -8.26 13.70
CA PRO A 212 7.52 -7.90 12.32
C PRO A 212 7.97 -9.01 11.35
N LEU A 213 7.11 -9.35 10.40
CA LEU A 213 7.38 -10.39 9.41
C LEU A 213 8.46 -9.99 8.41
N SER A 214 9.42 -10.88 8.17
CA SER A 214 10.36 -10.76 7.06
C SER A 214 9.66 -10.98 5.71
N PRO A 215 10.24 -10.51 4.58
CA PRO A 215 9.74 -10.84 3.25
C PRO A 215 9.65 -12.34 2.98
N GLU A 216 10.60 -13.10 3.49
CA GLU A 216 10.70 -14.55 3.34
C GLU A 216 9.57 -15.23 4.12
N SER A 217 9.40 -14.88 5.39
CA SER A 217 8.32 -15.37 6.27
C SER A 217 6.95 -15.11 5.67
N ALA A 218 6.68 -13.88 5.20
CA ALA A 218 5.39 -13.52 4.61
C ALA A 218 5.06 -14.35 3.35
N ARG A 219 6.07 -14.71 2.54
CA ARG A 219 5.88 -15.59 1.38
C ARG A 219 5.58 -17.03 1.80
N ILE A 220 6.28 -17.55 2.81
CA ILE A 220 6.06 -18.90 3.34
C ILE A 220 4.66 -19.00 3.94
N LEU A 221 4.25 -18.06 4.79
CA LEU A 221 2.91 -18.02 5.39
C LEU A 221 1.80 -18.02 4.33
N ARG A 222 2.01 -17.30 3.22
CA ARG A 222 1.07 -17.33 2.09
C ARG A 222 0.99 -18.69 1.41
N LEU A 223 2.10 -19.42 1.33
CA LEU A 223 2.10 -20.79 0.78
C LEU A 223 1.46 -21.80 1.72
N LEU A 224 1.54 -21.56 3.03
CA LEU A 224 0.87 -22.35 4.08
C LEU A 224 -0.62 -22.00 4.25
N ASP A 225 -1.15 -21.09 3.42
CA ASP A 225 -2.50 -20.53 3.54
C ASP A 225 -2.81 -19.89 4.91
N THR A 226 -1.77 -19.41 5.62
CA THR A 226 -1.92 -18.80 6.95
C THR A 226 -2.18 -17.29 6.82
N LYS A 227 -3.35 -16.85 7.28
CA LYS A 227 -3.79 -15.45 7.23
C LYS A 227 -3.60 -14.77 8.58
N MET A 228 -2.62 -13.87 8.66
CA MET A 228 -2.28 -13.12 9.88
C MET A 228 -2.54 -11.62 9.77
N ALA A 229 -3.15 -11.15 8.67
CA ALA A 229 -3.57 -9.76 8.55
C ALA A 229 -5.08 -9.70 8.53
N THR A 230 -5.64 -8.94 9.44
CA THR A 230 -7.08 -8.72 9.49
C THR A 230 -7.40 -7.33 8.97
N PHE A 231 -8.25 -7.27 7.95
CA PHE A 231 -8.84 -6.04 7.48
C PHE A 231 -10.03 -5.70 8.35
N LYS A 232 -9.88 -4.62 9.15
CA LYS A 232 -10.94 -4.06 9.97
C LYS A 232 -11.15 -2.59 9.64
N LEU A 233 -12.38 -2.13 9.85
CA LEU A 233 -12.76 -0.73 9.79
C LEU A 233 -13.11 -0.28 11.22
N HIS A 234 -12.68 0.92 11.59
CA HIS A 234 -12.95 1.46 12.92
C HIS A 234 -13.56 2.85 12.79
N LEU A 235 -14.71 3.06 13.40
CA LEU A 235 -15.34 4.38 13.47
C LEU A 235 -14.50 5.30 14.37
N ILE A 236 -14.27 6.53 13.90
CA ILE A 236 -13.58 7.58 14.64
C ILE A 236 -14.58 8.61 15.14
N CYS A 237 -15.43 9.12 14.26
CA CYS A 237 -16.46 10.09 14.61
C CYS A 237 -17.68 9.99 13.71
N ARG A 238 -18.79 10.57 14.19
CA ARG A 238 -20.02 10.80 13.45
C ARG A 238 -20.37 12.28 13.53
N TRP A 239 -20.79 12.84 12.41
CA TRP A 239 -21.41 14.14 12.32
C TRP A 239 -22.80 14.00 11.73
N SER A 240 -23.72 14.74 12.31
CA SER A 240 -25.06 15.00 11.81
C SER A 240 -25.36 16.50 11.98
N PRO A 241 -26.41 17.05 11.36
CA PRO A 241 -26.76 18.45 11.53
C PRO A 241 -27.03 18.88 12.99
N GLU A 242 -27.45 17.94 13.83
CA GLU A 242 -27.84 18.20 15.22
C GLU A 242 -26.75 17.82 16.23
N ASP A 243 -25.90 16.85 15.87
CA ASP A 243 -24.99 16.21 16.82
C ASP A 243 -23.64 15.82 16.20
N PHE A 244 -22.61 15.80 17.04
CA PHE A 244 -21.26 15.36 16.72
C PHE A 244 -20.73 14.43 17.82
N GLU A 245 -20.40 13.21 17.44
CA GLU A 245 -20.02 12.13 18.36
C GLU A 245 -18.63 11.57 18.02
N LEU A 246 -17.85 11.25 19.06
CA LEU A 246 -16.56 10.57 18.94
C LEU A 246 -16.67 9.12 19.40
N TYR A 247 -16.08 8.21 18.62
CA TYR A 247 -16.06 6.76 18.91
C TYR A 247 -14.71 6.28 19.44
N ARG A 248 -13.62 6.96 19.09
CA ARG A 248 -12.27 6.70 19.64
C ARG A 248 -11.83 7.90 20.46
N GLU A 249 -11.86 7.75 21.79
CA GLU A 249 -11.14 8.63 22.72
C GLU A 249 -9.64 8.32 22.61
N GLY A 250 -8.82 9.31 22.22
CA GLY A 250 -7.35 9.14 22.14
C GLY A 250 -6.66 9.68 20.88
N LEU A 251 -7.38 10.36 19.97
CA LEU A 251 -6.72 11.29 19.05
C LEU A 251 -6.56 12.61 19.79
N ASP A 252 -5.40 12.81 20.44
CA ASP A 252 -5.06 13.95 21.30
C ASP A 252 -5.88 15.23 21.00
N ASP A 253 -6.75 15.58 21.95
CA ASP A 253 -7.56 16.81 21.99
C ASP A 253 -6.71 18.09 22.11
N SER A 254 -5.37 18.00 22.06
CA SER A 254 -4.49 19.17 22.24
C SER A 254 -4.60 20.22 21.13
N ASP A 255 -5.27 19.92 20.00
CA ASP A 255 -5.44 20.86 18.88
C ASP A 255 -6.92 21.28 18.64
N VAL A 256 -7.87 20.78 19.43
CA VAL A 256 -9.30 21.02 19.17
C VAL A 256 -9.81 22.29 19.87
N GLU A 257 -9.16 22.72 20.97
CA GLU A 257 -9.58 23.88 21.78
C GLU A 257 -8.77 25.17 21.61
N SER A 258 -7.85 25.26 20.63
CA SER A 258 -7.10 26.51 20.40
C SER A 258 -7.10 26.94 18.94
N ALA A 259 -8.22 27.51 18.50
CA ALA A 259 -8.29 28.55 17.44
C ALA A 259 -9.71 29.11 17.35
#